data_AF-A0A0C9T0X0-F1
#
_entry.id   AF-A0A0C9T0X0-F1
#
_cell.length_a   1.000
_cell.length_b   1.000
_cell.length_c   1.000
_cell.angle_alpha   90.00
_cell.angle_beta   90.00
_cell.angle_gamma   90.00
#
_symmetry.space_group_name_H-M   'P 1'
#
loop_
_entity.id
_entity.type
_entity.pdbx_description
1 polymer ?
#
loop_
_entity_poly.entity_id
_entity_poly.type
_entity_poly.pdbx_seq_one_letter_code
_entity_poly.pdbx_strand_id
1 'polypeptide(L)' 'MFGVELVTGERPFNHLELDAAVSMDIVRGIRPQKPHDNDLADATWSLFEHCWIEDADRRPNMEDICRSLRRTVL' A
#
# COMPACT_ATOMS: atom_id res chain seq x y z
N MET A 1 1.17 2.70 3.49
CA MET A 1 0.33 3.39 2.48
C MET A 1 1.09 4.40 1.63
N PHE A 2 2.23 4.97 2.08
CA PHE A 2 3.07 5.89 1.28
C PHE A 2 3.40 5.41 -0.16
N GLY A 3 3.62 4.11 -0.36
CA GLY A 3 3.87 3.57 -1.72
C GLY A 3 2.72 3.83 -2.72
N VAL A 4 1.48 3.91 -2.24
CA VAL A 4 0.32 4.28 -3.08
C VAL A 4 0.43 5.71 -3.52
N GLU A 5 0.66 6.62 -2.57
CA GLU A 5 0.81 8.06 -2.82
C GLU A 5 1.94 8.35 -3.81
N LEU A 6 3.06 7.62 -3.70
CA LEU A 6 4.18 7.75 -4.61
C LEU A 6 3.84 7.31 -6.04
N VAL A 7 3.02 6.27 -6.19
CA VAL A 7 2.68 5.69 -7.51
C VAL A 7 1.54 6.46 -8.18
N THR A 8 0.56 6.93 -7.42
CA THR A 8 -0.60 7.67 -7.95
C THR A 8 -0.34 9.16 -8.08
N GLY A 9 0.56 9.73 -7.26
CA GLY A 9 0.67 11.18 -7.06
C GLY A 9 -0.51 11.77 -6.29
N GLU A 10 -1.37 10.92 -5.71
CA GLU A 10 -2.58 11.30 -4.99
C GLU A 10 -2.55 10.75 -3.58
N ARG A 11 -3.11 11.49 -2.62
CA ARG A 11 -3.30 10.98 -1.27
C ARG A 11 -4.12 9.68 -1.28
N PRO A 12 -3.77 8.67 -0.45
CA PRO A 12 -4.61 7.49 -0.28
C PRO A 12 -6.03 7.90 0.13
N PHE A 13 -7.04 7.22 -0.41
CA PHE A 13 -8.46 7.53 -0.17
C PHE A 13 -8.87 8.97 -0.59
N ASN A 14 -8.26 9.53 -1.65
CA ASN A 14 -8.57 10.88 -2.13
C ASN A 14 -10.06 11.15 -2.44
N HIS A 15 -10.85 10.11 -2.72
CA HIS A 15 -12.28 10.16 -2.99
C HIS A 15 -13.15 10.35 -1.73
N LEU A 16 -12.58 10.18 -0.53
CA LEU A 16 -13.26 10.43 0.74
C LEU A 16 -12.96 11.85 1.21
N GLU A 17 -14.02 12.62 1.50
CA GLU A 17 -13.89 14.01 1.96
C GLU A 17 -13.59 14.14 3.45
N LEU A 18 -13.96 13.13 4.25
CA LEU A 18 -13.88 13.16 5.71
C LEU A 18 -12.88 12.11 6.23
N ASP A 19 -11.93 12.52 7.06
CA ASP A 19 -10.94 11.62 7.69
C ASP A 19 -11.59 10.52 8.56
N ALA A 20 -12.77 10.80 9.12
CA ALA A 20 -13.55 9.82 9.87
C ALA A 20 -14.02 8.66 8.97
N ALA A 21 -14.37 8.93 7.72
CA ALA A 21 -14.75 7.89 6.76
C ALA A 21 -13.54 7.01 6.41
N VAL A 22 -12.36 7.62 6.19
CA VAL A 22 -11.10 6.90 5.97
C VAL A 22 -10.80 5.97 7.14
N SER A 23 -10.91 6.48 8.37
CA SER A 23 -10.67 5.69 9.59
C SER A 23 -11.61 4.49 9.69
N MET A 24 -12.89 4.68 9.38
CA MET A 24 -13.90 3.63 9.40
C MET A 24 -13.64 2.54 8.35
N ASP A 25 -13.21 2.93 7.15
CA ASP A 25 -12.85 2.01 6.08
C ASP A 25 -11.60 1.20 6.42
N ILE A 26 -10.58 1.81 7.03
CA ILE A 26 -9.39 1.10 7.51
C ILE A 26 -9.78 0.04 8.55
N VAL A 27 -10.63 0.39 9.52
CA VAL A 27 -11.14 -0.54 10.56
C VAL A 27 -11.95 -1.68 9.94
N ARG A 28 -12.63 -1.44 8.81
CA ARG A 28 -13.36 -2.48 8.06
C ARG A 28 -12.46 -3.36 7.19
N GLY A 29 -11.14 -3.16 7.22
CA GLY A 29 -10.20 -3.92 6.40
C GLY A 29 -10.08 -3.40 4.96
N ILE A 30 -10.69 -2.26 4.64
CA ILE A 30 -10.53 -1.64 3.31
C ILE A 30 -9.11 -1.10 3.19
N ARG A 31 -8.49 -1.37 2.04
CA ARG A 31 -7.13 -0.95 1.71
C ARG A 31 -7.11 -0.32 0.32
N PRO A 32 -6.11 0.54 0.02
CA PRO A 32 -5.95 1.09 -1.32
C PRO A 32 -5.88 -0.02 -2.37
N GLN A 33 -6.54 0.21 -3.51
CA GLN A 33 -6.51 -0.70 -4.66
C GLN A 33 -5.39 -0.31 -5.61
N LYS A 34 -4.87 -1.28 -6.37
CA LYS A 34 -3.88 -1.01 -7.42
C LYS A 34 -4.57 -0.14 -8.49
N PRO A 35 -4.02 1.03 -8.84
CA PRO A 35 -4.54 1.82 -9.95
C PRO A 35 -4.50 1.01 -11.25
N HIS A 36 -5.51 1.15 -12.12
CA HIS A 36 -5.52 0.44 -13.40
C HIS A 36 -4.44 0.95 -14.37
N ASP A 37 -4.16 2.25 -14.33
CA ASP A 37 -3.23 2.92 -15.24
C ASP A 37 -1.86 3.16 -14.57
N ASN A 38 -1.18 2.09 -14.16
CA ASN A 38 0.21 2.21 -13.71
C ASN A 38 1.09 1.04 -14.18
N ASP A 39 2.35 1.36 -14.46
CA ASP A 39 3.40 0.42 -14.87
C ASP A 39 4.12 -0.23 -13.67
N LEU A 40 3.58 -0.12 -12.45
CA LEU A 40 4.20 -0.72 -11.28
C LEU A 40 4.12 -2.25 -11.40
N ALA A 41 5.28 -2.89 -11.35
CA ALA A 41 5.38 -4.34 -11.32
C ALA A 41 4.50 -4.94 -10.21
N ASP A 42 3.78 -6.00 -10.52
CA ASP A 42 2.88 -6.68 -9.57
C ASP A 42 3.61 -7.10 -8.29
N ALA A 43 4.87 -7.55 -8.42
CA ALA A 43 5.69 -7.90 -7.27
C ALA A 43 5.95 -6.72 -6.32
N THR A 44 6.05 -5.50 -6.83
CA THR A 44 6.19 -4.29 -6.00
C THR A 44 4.86 -3.95 -5.33
N TRP A 45 3.74 -4.08 -6.05
CA TRP A 45 2.41 -3.88 -5.45
C TRP A 45 2.13 -4.90 -4.34
N SER A 46 2.43 -6.18 -4.55
CA SER A 46 2.29 -7.22 -3.53
C SER A 46 3.15 -6.95 -2.30
N LEU A 47 4.33 -6.33 -2.45
CA LEU A 47 5.11 -5.88 -1.30
C LEU A 47 4.39 -4.79 -0.52
N PHE A 48 3.75 -3.84 -1.19
CA PHE A 48 2.96 -2.81 -0.52
C PHE A 48 1.78 -3.42 0.24
N GLU A 49 1.11 -4.42 -0.35
CA GLU A 49 0.02 -5.14 0.31
C GLU A 49 0.45 -5.83 1.59
N HIS A 50 1.62 -6.47 1.59
CA HIS A 50 2.19 -7.08 2.80
C HIS A 50 2.46 -6.05 3.91
N CYS A 51 2.82 -4.81 3.57
CA CYS A 51 3.06 -3.75 4.56
C CYS A 51 1.80 -3.29 5.30
N TRP A 52 0.60 -3.50 4.73
CA TRP A 52 -0.67 -3.07 5.34
C TRP A 52 -1.66 -4.22 5.57
N ILE A 53 -1.16 -5.44 5.65
CA ILE A 53 -1.96 -6.59 6.06
C ILE A 53 -2.56 -6.35 7.45
N GLU A 54 -3.79 -6.83 7.65
CA GLU A 54 -4.58 -6.61 8.88
C GLU A 54 -3.79 -7.04 10.13
N ASP A 55 -3.31 -8.27 10.11
CA ASP A 55 -2.48 -8.86 11.16
C ASP A 55 -1.12 -8.17 11.25
N ALA A 56 -0.90 -7.45 12.35
CA ALA A 56 0.31 -6.66 12.56
C ALA A 56 1.58 -7.52 12.62
N ASP A 57 1.49 -8.75 13.14
CA ASP A 57 2.65 -9.64 13.29
C ASP A 57 3.12 -10.21 11.95
N ARG A 58 2.26 -10.16 10.93
CA ARG A 58 2.58 -10.59 9.56
C ARG A 58 3.22 -9.50 8.70
N ARG A 59 3.30 -8.26 9.21
CA ARG A 59 3.91 -7.16 8.46
C ARG A 59 5.42 -7.35 8.40
N PRO A 60 6.05 -7.18 7.22
CA PRO A 60 7.50 -7.29 7.11
C PRO A 60 8.18 -6.15 7.86
N ASN A 61 9.34 -6.42 8.44
CA ASN A 61 10.20 -5.37 8.95
C ASN A 61 10.88 -4.62 7.80
N MET A 62 11.51 -3.48 8.12
CA MET A 62 12.18 -2.66 7.11
C MET A 62 13.35 -3.36 6.41
N GLU A 63 14.03 -4.30 7.06
CA GLU A 63 15.12 -5.05 6.44
C GLU A 63 14.58 -5.95 5.32
N ASP A 64 13.49 -6.67 5.57
CA ASP A 64 12.83 -7.54 4.59
C ASP A 64 12.24 -6.74 3.42
N ILE A 65 11.68 -5.55 3.71
CA ILE A 65 11.20 -4.62 2.67
C ILE A 65 12.37 -4.17 1.79
N CYS A 66 13.47 -3.69 2.38
CA CYS A 66 14.65 -3.26 1.64
C CYS A 66 15.23 -4.39 0.78
N ARG A 67 15.29 -5.61 1.33
CA ARG A 67 15.77 -6.80 0.62
C ARG A 67 14.87 -7.14 -0.57
N SER A 68 13.55 -7.04 -0.41
CA SER A 68 12.57 -7.30 -1.46
C SER A 68 12.66 -6.28 -2.58
N LEU A 69 12.68 -4.98 -2.25
CA LEU A 69 12.79 -3.90 -3.25
C LEU A 69 14.06 -4.01 -4.11
N ARG A 70 15.20 -4.38 -3.52
CA ARG A 70 16.44 -4.60 -4.28
C ARG A 70 16.34 -5.73 -5.31
N ARG A 71 15.42 -6.69 -5.12
CA ARG A 71 15.21 -7.81 -6.04
C ARG A 71 14.20 -7.50 -7.13
N THR A 72 13.27 -6.57 -6.89
CA THR A 72 12.19 -6.22 -7.83
C THR A 72 12.54 -5.05 -8.76
N VAL A 73 13.59 -4.28 -8.46
CA VAL A 73 14.07 -3.13 -9.26
C VAL A 73 15.20 -3.52 -10.24
N LEU A 74 15.32 -4.82 -10.59
CA LEU A 74 16.19 -5.33 -11.65
C LEU A 74 15.36 -5.94 -12.78
#